data_AF-A0A259KNS9-F1
#
_entry.id   AF-A0A259KNS9-F1
#
_cell.length_a   1.000
_cell.length_b   1.000
_cell.length_c   1.000
_cell.angle_alpha   90.00
_cell.angle_beta   90.00
_cell.angle_gamma   90.00
#
_symmetry.space_group_name_H-M   'P 1'
#
loop_
_entity.id
_entity.type
_entity.pdbx_description
1 polymer ?
#
loop_
_entity_poly.entity_id
_entity_poly.type
_entity_poly.pdbx_seq_one_letter_code
_entity_poly.pdbx_strand_id
1 'polypeptide(L)'
;MRRAFDEMSCEDGTVRQAYDSLNRWLSKVPHEVLDQRRKEAEFIFRRIGITFAVYGEQNAQERLIPFDIVPRIITNEEWGRLSKGLEQRVKALNMYI
;
A
#
# COMPACT_ATOMS: atom_id res chain seq x y z
N MET A 1 -23.84 -1.21 11.56
CA MET A 1 -22.42 -1.46 11.25
C MET A 1 -21.76 -0.12 10.99
N ARG A 2 -20.72 0.26 11.74
CA ARG A 2 -20.00 1.53 11.49
C ARG A 2 -19.13 1.34 10.24
N ARG A 3 -19.17 2.28 9.30
CA ARG A 3 -18.35 2.20 8.08
C ARG A 3 -16.87 2.23 8.49
N ALA A 4 -16.05 1.39 7.87
CA ALA A 4 -14.60 1.43 8.09
C ALA A 4 -14.05 2.79 7.58
N PHE A 5 -12.95 3.25 8.17
CA PHE A 5 -12.25 4.43 7.68
C PHE A 5 -11.69 4.12 6.29
N ASP A 6 -11.88 5.06 5.35
CA ASP A 6 -11.33 5.01 4.00
C ASP A 6 -10.30 6.13 3.83
N GLU A 7 -9.13 5.75 3.32
CA GLU A 7 -7.97 6.63 3.14
C GLU A 7 -8.21 7.68 2.06
N MET A 8 -9.04 7.41 1.06
CA MET A 8 -9.31 8.31 -0.05
C MET A 8 -10.60 9.10 0.16
N SER A 9 -11.63 8.46 0.70
CA SER A 9 -13.00 8.96 0.80
C SER A 9 -13.32 9.41 2.22
N CYS A 10 -13.95 10.58 2.32
CA CYS A 10 -14.54 11.09 3.55
C CYS A 10 -15.91 10.43 3.82
N GLU A 11 -16.42 10.57 5.04
CA GLU A 11 -17.73 10.01 5.43
C GLU A 11 -18.90 10.60 4.62
N ASP A 12 -18.75 11.85 4.16
CA ASP A 12 -19.70 12.58 3.31
C ASP A 12 -19.59 12.24 1.81
N GLY A 13 -18.69 11.33 1.43
CA GLY A 13 -18.44 10.93 0.04
C GLY A 13 -17.51 11.86 -0.74
N THR A 14 -16.97 12.91 -0.11
CA THR A 14 -15.93 13.75 -0.72
C THR A 14 -14.57 13.04 -0.70
N VAL A 15 -13.62 13.50 -1.52
CA VAL A 15 -12.27 12.96 -1.56
C VAL A 15 -11.36 13.77 -0.64
N ARG A 16 -10.54 13.10 0.17
CA ARG A 16 -9.54 13.74 1.02
C ARG A 16 -8.54 14.51 0.17
N GLN A 17 -8.15 15.69 0.64
CA GLN A 17 -7.24 16.59 -0.09
C GLN A 17 -5.95 15.90 -0.55
N ALA A 18 -5.36 15.03 0.28
CA ALA A 18 -4.15 14.28 -0.06
C ALA A 18 -4.30 13.40 -1.31
N TYR A 19 -5.53 12.95 -1.59
CA TYR A 19 -5.89 12.08 -2.71
C TYR A 19 -6.44 12.83 -3.92
N ASP A 20 -6.66 14.15 -3.88
CA ASP A 20 -7.32 14.88 -4.97
C ASP A 20 -6.61 14.72 -6.32
N SER A 21 -5.28 14.85 -6.33
CA SER A 21 -4.47 14.67 -7.55
C SER A 21 -4.55 13.24 -8.09
N LEU A 22 -4.53 12.24 -7.21
CA LEU A 22 -4.67 10.84 -7.59
C LEU A 22 -6.08 10.56 -8.13
N ASN A 23 -7.12 11.05 -7.47
CA ASN A 23 -8.51 10.91 -7.90
C ASN A 23 -8.74 11.51 -9.29
N ARG A 24 -8.23 12.72 -9.53
CA ARG A 24 -8.34 13.39 -10.83
C ARG A 24 -7.63 12.62 -11.93
N TRP A 25 -6.52 11.98 -11.63
CA TRP A 25 -5.80 11.13 -12.58
C TRP A 25 -6.57 9.82 -12.83
N LEU A 26 -6.98 9.12 -11.77
CA LEU A 26 -7.76 7.87 -11.85
C LEU A 26 -9.06 8.06 -12.65
N SER A 27 -9.73 9.20 -12.47
CA SER A 27 -10.98 9.51 -13.18
C SER A 27 -10.80 9.71 -14.70
N LYS A 28 -9.56 9.90 -15.17
CA LYS A 28 -9.25 10.14 -16.60
C LYS A 28 -8.53 8.98 -17.26
N VAL A 29 -7.96 8.09 -16.47
CA VAL A 29 -7.15 6.98 -16.99
C VAL A 29 -8.06 5.84 -17.46
N PRO A 30 -7.87 5.33 -18.69
CA PRO A 30 -8.55 4.14 -19.15
C PRO A 30 -8.16 2.91 -18.32
N HIS A 31 -9.11 2.00 -18.10
CA HIS A 31 -8.88 0.78 -17.32
C HIS A 31 -7.77 -0.10 -17.91
N GLU A 32 -7.61 -0.11 -19.23
CA GLU A 32 -6.60 -0.88 -19.94
C GLU A 32 -5.18 -0.45 -19.54
N VAL A 33 -4.99 0.84 -19.26
CA VAL A 33 -3.70 1.38 -18.80
C VAL A 33 -3.39 0.86 -17.39
N LEU A 34 -4.38 0.82 -16.50
CA LEU A 34 -4.20 0.29 -15.15
C LEU A 34 -3.87 -1.21 -15.18
N ASP A 35 -4.58 -1.98 -16.00
CA ASP A 35 -4.31 -3.41 -16.19
C ASP A 35 -2.91 -3.66 -16.74
N GLN A 36 -2.46 -2.84 -17.69
CA GLN A 36 -1.12 -2.91 -18.25
C GLN A 36 -0.06 -2.59 -17.19
N ARG A 37 -0.27 -1.54 -16.38
CA ARG A 37 0.64 -1.19 -15.26
C ARG A 37 0.71 -2.29 -14.21
N ARG A 38 -0.40 -2.95 -13.89
CA ARG A 38 -0.41 -4.10 -12.98
C ARG A 38 0.45 -5.24 -13.53
N LYS A 39 0.28 -5.61 -14.81
CA LYS A 39 1.08 -6.66 -15.47
C LYS A 39 2.57 -6.32 -15.51
N GLU A 40 2.90 -5.06 -15.81
CA GLU A 40 4.29 -4.56 -15.79
C GLU A 40 4.90 -4.68 -14.39
N ALA A 41 4.17 -4.26 -13.35
CA ALA A 41 4.61 -4.39 -11.97
C ALA A 41 4.85 -5.86 -11.62
N GLU A 42 3.88 -6.75 -11.86
CA GLU A 42 4.03 -8.19 -11.62
C GLU A 42 5.26 -8.79 -12.31
N PHE A 43 5.54 -8.40 -13.56
CA PHE A 43 6.73 -8.83 -14.28
C PHE A 43 8.03 -8.35 -13.61
N ILE A 44 8.06 -7.08 -13.16
CA ILE A 44 9.20 -6.52 -12.42
C ILE A 44 9.41 -7.28 -11.10
N PHE A 45 8.35 -7.56 -10.35
CA PHE A 45 8.41 -8.32 -9.10
C PHE A 45 8.94 -9.75 -9.33
N ARG A 46 8.52 -10.44 -10.41
CA ARG A 46 9.11 -11.73 -10.81
C ARG A 46 10.60 -11.62 -11.09
N ARG A 47 11.03 -10.56 -11.79
CA ARG A 47 12.42 -10.40 -12.22
C ARG A 47 13.38 -10.04 -11.09
N ILE A 48 12.92 -9.25 -10.11
CA ILE A 48 13.75 -8.83 -8.96
C ILE A 48 13.82 -9.96 -7.90
N GLY A 49 13.02 -11.02 -8.03
CA GLY A 49 13.06 -12.17 -7.12
C GLY A 49 12.42 -11.89 -5.77
N ILE A 50 11.47 -10.95 -5.70
CA ILE A 50 10.66 -10.72 -4.50
C ILE A 50 9.58 -11.82 -4.45
N THR A 51 10.01 -13.01 -4.08
CA THR A 51 9.16 -14.19 -3.88
C THR A 51 9.09 -14.50 -2.39
N PHE A 52 7.96 -15.03 -1.92
CA PHE A 52 7.85 -15.53 -0.55
C PHE A 52 7.64 -17.04 -0.57
N ALA A 53 8.34 -17.75 0.32
CA ALA A 53 8.16 -19.17 0.52
C ALA A 53 6.85 -19.40 1.28
N VAL A 54 5.90 -20.09 0.65
CA VAL A 54 4.72 -20.58 1.34
C VAL A 54 5.11 -21.87 2.07
N TYR A 55 5.35 -21.78 3.38
CA TYR A 55 5.54 -22.96 4.22
C TYR A 55 4.17 -23.64 4.43
N GLY A 56 4.00 -24.87 3.93
CA GLY A 56 2.79 -25.66 4.20
C GLY A 56 2.49 -26.81 3.23
N GLU A 57 3.03 -26.79 2.00
CA GLU A 57 2.79 -27.86 1.02
C GLU A 57 4.10 -28.50 0.56
N GLN A 58 4.06 -29.82 0.30
CA GLN A 58 5.21 -30.62 -0.18
C GLN A 58 5.79 -30.14 -1.53
N ASN A 59 5.16 -29.15 -2.15
CA ASN A 59 5.68 -28.36 -3.26
C ASN A 59 5.68 -26.90 -2.85
N ALA A 60 6.78 -26.41 -2.30
CA ALA A 60 7.01 -24.99 -2.03
C ALA A 60 7.04 -24.22 -3.37
N GLN A 61 5.88 -23.90 -3.92
CA GLN A 61 5.76 -23.04 -5.09
C GLN A 61 6.03 -21.62 -4.63
N GLU A 62 7.06 -21.00 -5.20
CA GLU A 62 7.30 -19.58 -5.05
C GLU A 62 6.07 -18.79 -5.54
N ARG A 63 5.46 -18.02 -4.64
CA ARG A 63 4.38 -17.10 -4.99
C ARG A 63 4.90 -15.67 -4.97
N LEU A 64 4.38 -14.88 -5.90
CA LEU A 64 4.66 -13.44 -5.93
C LEU A 64 3.89 -12.74 -4.83
N ILE A 65 4.56 -11.78 -4.18
CA ILE A 65 3.88 -10.81 -3.33
C ILE A 65 2.86 -10.05 -4.20
N PRO A 66 1.56 -10.03 -3.83
CA PRO A 66 0.58 -9.24 -4.54
C PRO A 66 0.95 -7.76 -4.44
N PHE A 67 0.92 -7.06 -5.56
CA PHE A 67 1.27 -5.64 -5.64
C PHE A 67 0.06 -4.82 -6.08
N ASP A 68 -0.19 -3.73 -5.35
CA ASP A 68 -1.20 -2.73 -5.71
C ASP A 68 -0.53 -1.53 -6.38
N ILE A 69 -1.07 -1.12 -7.53
CA ILE A 69 -0.60 0.05 -8.28
C ILE A 69 -1.14 1.37 -7.72
N VAL A 70 -2.19 1.32 -6.89
CA VAL A 70 -2.78 2.48 -6.23
C VAL A 70 -2.03 2.72 -4.92
N PRO A 71 -1.29 3.83 -4.78
CA PRO A 71 -0.47 4.06 -3.60
C PRO A 71 -1.34 4.43 -2.39
N ARG A 72 -0.89 4.01 -1.20
CA ARG A 72 -1.34 4.59 0.06
C ARG A 72 -0.60 5.90 0.30
N ILE A 73 -1.29 7.02 0.17
CA ILE A 73 -0.71 8.35 0.37
C ILE A 73 -0.67 8.63 1.88
N ILE A 74 0.50 8.99 2.39
CA ILE A 74 0.71 9.48 3.75
C ILE A 74 1.29 10.88 3.61
N THR A 75 0.60 11.88 4.17
CA THR A 75 1.07 13.27 4.15
C THR A 75 2.30 13.45 5.04
N ASN A 76 3.03 14.54 4.81
CA ASN A 76 4.20 14.86 5.62
C ASN A 76 3.86 15.04 7.12
N GLU A 77 2.69 15.62 7.42
CA GLU A 77 2.24 15.80 8.81
C GLU A 77 1.89 14.46 9.48
N GLU A 78 1.15 13.60 8.78
CA GLU A 78 0.82 12.26 9.26
C GLU A 78 2.09 11.43 9.49
N TRP A 79 3.01 11.44 8.52
CA TRP A 79 4.28 10.73 8.63
C TRP A 79 5.13 11.28 9.77
N GLY A 80 5.22 12.60 9.91
CA GLY A 80 6.01 13.24 10.97
C GLY A 80 5.50 12.91 12.37
N ARG A 81 4.19 12.68 12.54
CA ARG A 81 3.63 12.16 13.80
C ARG A 81 3.89 10.66 13.95
N LEU A 82 3.68 9.88 12.90
CA LEU A 82 3.82 8.43 12.91
C LEU A 82 5.26 8.01 13.20
N SER A 83 6.24 8.59 12.52
CA SER A 83 7.67 8.25 12.65
C SER A 83 8.16 8.47 14.08
N LYS A 84 7.84 9.62 14.68
CA LYS A 84 8.18 9.92 16.09
C LYS A 84 7.61 8.88 17.06
N GLY A 85 6.37 8.46 16.84
CA GLY A 85 5.73 7.41 17.65
C GLY A 85 6.39 6.04 17.47
N LEU A 86 6.76 5.69 16.24
CA LEU A 86 7.48 4.46 15.93
C LEU A 86 8.87 4.44 16.58
N GLU A 87 9.64 5.52 16.46
CA GLU A 87 10.97 5.67 17.07
C GLU A 87 10.88 5.55 18.61
N GLN A 88 9.92 6.24 19.23
CA GLN A 88 9.67 6.15 20.66
C GLN A 88 9.39 4.70 21.09
N ARG A 89 8.50 4.01 20.36
CA ARG A 89 8.10 2.63 20.67
C ARG A 89 9.26 1.65 20.53
N VAL A 90 10.03 1.74 19.46
CA VAL A 90 11.21 0.89 19.25
C VAL A 90 12.24 1.10 20.35
N LYS A 91 12.50 2.36 20.74
CA LYS A 91 13.42 2.66 21.85
C LYS A 91 12.96 2.02 23.16
N ALA A 92 11.67 2.12 23.50
CA ALA A 92 11.13 1.50 24.70
C ALA A 92 11.25 -0.03 24.67
N LEU A 93 10.93 -0.66 23.54
CA LEU A 93 11.06 -2.12 23.38
C LEU A 93 12.51 -2.59 23.48
N ASN A 94 13.45 -1.88 22.87
CA ASN A 94 14.88 -2.21 22.93
C ASN A 94 15.49 -2.05 24.33
N MET A 95 14.89 -1.23 25.19
CA MET A 95 15.32 -1.10 26.59
C MET A 95 14.64 -2.11 27.52
N TYR A 96 13.57 -2.76 27.06
CA TYR A 96 12.85 -3.77 27.82
C TYR A 96 13.43 -5.18 27.62
N ILE A 97 13.92 -5.48 26.41
CA ILE A 97 14.64 -6.71 26.05
C ILE A 97 16.08 -6.63 26.56
#